data_AF-A0A6G4MV43-F1
#
_entry.id   AF-A0A6G4MV43-F1
#
_cell.length_a   1.000
_cell.length_b   1.000
_cell.length_c   1.000
_cell.angle_alpha   90.00
_cell.angle_beta   90.00
_cell.angle_gamma   90.00
#
_symmetry.space_group_name_H-M   'P 1'
#
loop_
_entity.id
_entity.type
_entity.pdbx_description
1 polymer ?
#
loop_
_entity_poly.entity_id
_entity_poly.type
_entity_poly.pdbx_seq_one_letter_code
_entity_poly.pdbx_strand_id
1 'polypeptide(L)'
;MDINYYDKHQEEFEAVTLALKANLEEVWGSSLKNQGESLDDQVTYMKLFEELQYNLNPYYFKENTSAKEMDEDKVAAFVARTRDYKHGITIKSWPGRPQKWLKGRIKPLHPVEGTNLCWIDTSNIVHIGADRQFDDQYYLTVTTQNGQSYRVNDVLLPGRLLDAAHEALFRALDSSTGGNF
;
A
#
# COMPACT_ATOMS: atom_id res chain seq x y z
N MET A 1 -14.41 -8.59 -6.99
CA MET A 1 -13.24 -8.92 -6.17
C MET A 1 -13.65 -9.11 -4.72
N ASP A 2 -13.30 -10.27 -4.14
CA ASP A 2 -13.34 -10.49 -2.70
C ASP A 2 -11.96 -10.18 -2.11
N ILE A 3 -11.79 -8.99 -1.53
CA ILE A 3 -10.49 -8.57 -0.94
C ILE A 3 -10.07 -9.47 0.22
N ASN A 4 -11.04 -10.09 0.90
CA ASN A 4 -10.85 -10.95 2.06
C ASN A 4 -10.73 -12.44 1.68
N TYR A 5 -10.54 -12.75 0.39
CA TYR A 5 -10.44 -14.12 -0.11
C TYR A 5 -9.50 -14.99 0.76
N TYR A 6 -8.32 -14.46 1.08
CA TYR A 6 -7.30 -15.20 1.84
C TYR A 6 -7.61 -15.35 3.34
N ASP A 7 -8.59 -14.64 3.90
CA ASP A 7 -9.04 -14.89 5.28
C ASP A 7 -9.65 -16.30 5.43
N LYS A 8 -10.19 -16.84 4.34
CA LYS A 8 -10.76 -18.20 4.28
C LYS A 8 -9.83 -19.21 3.59
N HIS A 9 -8.74 -18.75 2.99
CA HIS A 9 -7.80 -19.57 2.21
C HIS A 9 -6.37 -19.40 2.74
N GLN A 10 -6.19 -19.56 4.05
CA GLN A 10 -4.91 -19.33 4.74
C GLN A 10 -3.78 -20.20 4.19
N GLU A 11 -4.03 -21.48 3.89
CA GLU A 11 -3.02 -22.38 3.31
C GLU A 11 -2.56 -21.90 1.93
N GLU A 12 -3.48 -21.37 1.10
CA GLU A 12 -3.14 -20.79 -0.20
C GLU A 12 -2.33 -19.50 -0.02
N PHE A 13 -2.71 -18.64 0.94
CA PHE A 13 -1.95 -17.43 1.28
C PHE A 13 -0.51 -17.73 1.70
N GLU A 14 -0.32 -18.74 2.54
CA GLU A 14 1.00 -19.18 3.00
C GLU A 14 1.82 -19.75 1.85
N ALA A 15 1.22 -20.56 0.97
CA ALA A 15 1.89 -21.09 -0.21
C ALA A 15 2.36 -19.98 -1.16
N VAL A 16 1.52 -18.97 -1.44
CA VAL A 16 1.88 -17.81 -2.25
C VAL A 16 2.98 -16.98 -1.56
N THR A 17 2.88 -16.78 -0.25
CA THR A 17 3.89 -16.06 0.54
C THR A 17 5.25 -16.76 0.46
N LEU A 18 5.29 -18.09 0.62
CA LEU A 18 6.51 -18.89 0.51
C LEU A 18 7.09 -18.85 -0.90
N ALA A 19 6.24 -18.96 -1.94
CA ALA A 19 6.66 -18.84 -3.34
C ALA A 19 7.30 -17.48 -3.62
N LEU A 20 6.71 -16.40 -3.09
CA LEU A 20 7.26 -15.06 -3.22
C LEU A 20 8.57 -14.88 -2.44
N LYS A 21 8.66 -15.38 -1.20
CA LYS A 21 9.91 -15.35 -0.42
C LYS A 21 11.05 -16.09 -1.12
N ALA A 22 10.77 -17.23 -1.75
CA ALA A 22 11.78 -17.96 -2.52
C ALA A 22 12.31 -17.12 -3.70
N ASN A 23 11.41 -16.39 -4.39
CA ASN A 23 11.83 -15.45 -5.43
C ASN A 23 12.65 -14.27 -4.85
N LEU A 24 12.21 -13.68 -3.74
CA LEU A 24 12.95 -12.60 -3.08
C LEU A 24 14.36 -13.06 -2.65
N GLU A 25 14.51 -14.30 -2.17
CA GLU A 25 15.81 -14.88 -1.81
C GLU A 25 16.70 -15.08 -3.04
N GLU A 26 16.14 -15.42 -4.20
CA GLU A 26 16.89 -15.51 -5.45
C GLU A 26 17.44 -14.14 -5.89
N VAL A 27 16.63 -13.08 -5.76
CA VAL A 27 17.00 -11.72 -6.18
C VAL A 27 17.91 -11.02 -5.17
N TRP A 28 17.58 -11.08 -3.87
CA TRP A 28 18.24 -10.31 -2.81
C TRP A 28 19.00 -11.14 -1.77
N GLY A 29 18.92 -12.48 -1.80
CA GLY A 29 19.45 -13.34 -0.73
C GLY A 29 20.93 -13.17 -0.43
N SER A 30 21.76 -12.90 -1.44
CA SER A 30 23.19 -12.59 -1.23
C SER A 30 23.39 -11.28 -0.45
N SER A 31 22.57 -10.26 -0.74
CA SER A 31 22.59 -8.98 -0.04
C SER A 31 22.11 -9.13 1.41
N LEU A 32 21.03 -9.88 1.60
CA LEU A 32 20.46 -10.18 2.92
C LEU A 32 21.46 -10.91 3.81
N LYS A 33 22.14 -11.94 3.29
CA LYS A 33 23.18 -12.68 4.02
C LYS A 33 24.33 -11.80 4.46
N ASN A 34 24.77 -10.87 3.61
CA ASN A 34 25.84 -9.92 3.95
C ASN A 34 25.42 -8.93 5.05
N GLN A 35 24.13 -8.64 5.16
CA GLN A 35 23.57 -7.73 6.16
C GLN A 35 23.09 -8.45 7.44
N GLY A 36 23.11 -9.80 7.44
CA GLY A 36 22.55 -10.60 8.53
C GLY A 36 21.03 -10.49 8.63
N GLU A 37 20.35 -10.10 7.55
CA GLU A 37 18.90 -9.99 7.46
C GLU A 37 18.27 -11.31 6.97
N SER A 38 17.00 -11.53 7.30
CA SER A 38 16.24 -12.72 6.91
C SER A 38 14.84 -12.35 6.45
N LEU A 39 14.33 -13.04 5.42
CA LEU A 39 12.94 -12.92 4.99
C LEU A 39 11.93 -13.51 5.99
N ASP A 40 12.39 -14.21 7.03
CA ASP A 40 11.55 -14.62 8.15
C ASP A 40 11.27 -13.48 9.13
N ASP A 41 12.09 -12.41 9.11
CA ASP A 41 11.76 -11.17 9.80
C ASP A 41 10.71 -10.40 9.01
N GLN A 42 9.60 -10.05 9.69
CA GLN A 42 8.47 -9.38 9.05
C GLN A 42 8.85 -7.99 8.52
N VAL A 43 9.76 -7.27 9.19
CA VAL A 43 10.15 -5.92 8.77
C VAL A 43 10.97 -6.00 7.49
N THR A 44 11.95 -6.90 7.42
CA THR A 44 12.74 -7.17 6.21
C THR A 44 11.84 -7.65 5.07
N TYR A 45 10.95 -8.61 5.32
CA TYR A 45 10.02 -9.11 4.30
C TYR A 45 9.14 -7.98 3.75
N MET A 46 8.49 -7.19 4.61
CA MET A 46 7.62 -6.11 4.16
C MET A 46 8.36 -5.04 3.38
N LYS A 47 9.60 -4.72 3.75
CA LYS A 47 10.44 -3.78 2.98
C LYS A 47 10.64 -4.26 1.54
N LEU A 48 11.09 -5.50 1.36
CA LEU A 48 11.34 -6.06 0.02
C LEU A 48 10.05 -6.33 -0.74
N PHE A 49 8.99 -6.73 -0.04
CA PHE A 49 7.66 -6.84 -0.62
C PHE A 49 7.21 -5.51 -1.22
N GLU A 50 7.32 -4.39 -0.49
CA GLU A 50 6.93 -3.07 -1.00
C GLU A 50 7.82 -2.59 -2.16
N GLU A 51 9.09 -2.98 -2.20
CA GLU A 51 9.97 -2.73 -3.37
C GLU A 51 9.53 -3.53 -4.60
N LEU A 52 9.05 -4.76 -4.41
CA LEU A 52 8.64 -5.64 -5.51
C LEU A 52 7.18 -5.48 -5.92
N GLN A 53 6.29 -5.05 -5.02
CA GLN A 53 4.82 -5.13 -5.18
C GLN A 53 4.32 -4.49 -6.48
N TYR A 54 5.03 -3.47 -6.95
CA TYR A 54 4.83 -2.78 -8.21
C TYR A 54 4.81 -3.70 -9.43
N ASN A 55 5.55 -4.81 -9.39
CA ASN A 55 5.65 -5.79 -10.46
C ASN A 55 4.69 -6.97 -10.29
N LEU A 56 4.00 -7.07 -9.14
CA LEU A 56 3.13 -8.20 -8.85
C LEU A 56 1.87 -8.13 -9.71
N ASN A 57 1.79 -9.04 -10.67
CA ASN A 57 0.64 -9.28 -11.53
C ASN A 57 0.61 -10.78 -11.89
N PRO A 58 -0.49 -11.27 -12.51
CA PRO A 58 -0.59 -12.68 -12.91
C PRO A 58 0.61 -13.21 -13.68
N TYR A 59 1.15 -12.40 -14.61
CA TYR A 59 2.30 -12.76 -15.41
C TYR A 59 3.58 -12.91 -14.56
N TYR A 60 3.82 -11.98 -13.63
CA TYR A 60 4.95 -12.04 -12.73
C TYR A 60 4.95 -13.34 -11.91
N PHE A 61 3.80 -13.68 -11.30
CA PHE A 61 3.68 -14.92 -10.53
C PHE A 61 3.88 -16.17 -11.39
N LYS A 62 3.34 -16.19 -12.61
CA LYS A 62 3.49 -17.29 -13.55
C LYS A 62 4.95 -17.54 -13.97
N GLU A 63 5.70 -16.48 -14.25
CA GLU A 63 7.06 -16.57 -14.77
C GLU A 63 8.13 -16.70 -13.67
N ASN A 64 7.90 -16.09 -12.50
CA ASN A 64 8.95 -15.91 -11.48
C ASN A 64 8.69 -16.67 -10.18
N THR A 65 7.51 -17.29 -10.02
CA THR A 65 7.16 -18.01 -8.78
C THR A 65 6.51 -19.36 -9.07
N SER A 66 6.40 -20.21 -8.05
CA SER A 66 5.65 -21.47 -8.14
C SER A 66 4.12 -21.29 -8.06
N ALA A 67 3.63 -20.10 -7.69
CA ALA A 67 2.21 -19.79 -7.57
C ALA A 67 1.60 -19.40 -8.93
N LYS A 68 1.47 -20.36 -9.85
CA LYS A 68 1.12 -20.11 -11.27
C LYS A 68 -0.36 -19.77 -11.53
N GLU A 69 -1.25 -19.99 -10.57
CA GLU A 69 -2.70 -19.83 -10.70
C GLU A 69 -3.21 -18.52 -10.06
N MET A 70 -2.45 -17.44 -10.22
CA MET A 70 -2.79 -16.11 -9.70
C MET A 70 -3.49 -15.30 -10.80
N ASP A 71 -4.77 -14.94 -10.59
CA ASP A 71 -5.47 -13.93 -11.37
C ASP A 71 -5.38 -12.54 -10.72
N GLU A 72 -5.88 -11.50 -11.39
CA GLU A 72 -5.81 -10.11 -10.87
C GLU A 72 -6.48 -9.94 -9.51
N ASP A 73 -7.60 -10.62 -9.26
CA ASP A 73 -8.35 -10.54 -8.02
C ASP A 73 -7.57 -11.21 -6.88
N LYS A 74 -6.96 -12.38 -7.13
CA LYS A 74 -6.09 -13.07 -6.17
C LYS A 74 -4.82 -12.27 -5.89
N VAL A 75 -4.21 -11.63 -6.88
CA VAL A 75 -3.05 -10.75 -6.66
C VAL A 75 -3.44 -9.58 -5.76
N ALA A 76 -4.57 -8.92 -6.04
CA ALA A 76 -5.04 -7.80 -5.24
C ALA A 76 -5.38 -8.21 -3.80
N ALA A 77 -6.08 -9.33 -3.61
CA ALA A 77 -6.37 -9.90 -2.29
C ALA A 77 -5.09 -10.28 -1.54
N PHE A 78 -4.08 -10.83 -2.23
CA PHE A 78 -2.79 -11.16 -1.64
C PHE A 78 -2.07 -9.90 -1.15
N VAL A 79 -1.99 -8.86 -1.98
CA VAL A 79 -1.39 -7.57 -1.61
C VAL A 79 -2.12 -6.95 -0.42
N ALA A 80 -3.45 -6.96 -0.43
CA ALA A 80 -4.25 -6.44 0.67
C ALA A 80 -4.01 -7.21 1.98
N ARG A 81 -4.07 -8.54 1.94
CA ARG A 81 -3.84 -9.39 3.11
C ARG A 81 -2.42 -9.24 3.67
N THR A 82 -1.41 -9.20 2.81
CA THR A 82 0.00 -8.99 3.19
C THR A 82 0.22 -7.66 3.90
N ARG A 83 -0.53 -6.62 3.51
CA ARG A 83 -0.54 -5.30 4.16
C ARG A 83 -1.44 -5.22 5.38
N ASP A 84 -2.04 -6.32 5.83
CA ASP A 84 -3.04 -6.32 6.91
C ASP A 84 -4.20 -5.36 6.61
N TYR A 85 -4.59 -5.31 5.32
CA TYR A 85 -5.64 -4.45 4.77
C TYR A 85 -5.41 -2.95 4.93
N LYS A 86 -4.17 -2.53 5.21
CA LYS A 86 -3.80 -1.12 5.29
C LYS A 86 -3.45 -0.56 3.93
N HIS A 87 -3.88 0.68 3.68
CA HIS A 87 -3.64 1.41 2.44
C HIS A 87 -2.59 2.52 2.59
N GLY A 88 -1.97 2.63 3.78
CA GLY A 88 -0.91 3.60 4.06
C GLY A 88 -1.45 5.01 4.21
N ILE A 89 -2.69 5.16 4.69
CA ILE A 89 -3.35 6.43 4.91
C ILE A 89 -3.24 6.77 6.38
N THR A 90 -2.56 7.86 6.70
CA THR A 90 -2.37 8.28 8.10
C THR A 90 -3.12 9.57 8.39
N ILE A 91 -3.96 9.55 9.43
CA ILE A 91 -4.62 10.75 9.95
C ILE A 91 -4.26 10.96 11.43
N LYS A 92 -3.99 12.20 11.79
CA LYS A 92 -3.86 12.64 13.18
C LYS A 92 -5.11 13.40 13.58
N SER A 93 -5.74 12.96 14.65
CA SER A 93 -6.74 13.75 15.37
C SER A 93 -6.54 13.56 16.86
N TRP A 94 -7.01 14.52 17.65
CA TRP A 94 -7.10 14.35 19.10
C TRP A 94 -8.54 14.00 19.48
N PRO A 95 -8.74 13.04 20.40
CA PRO A 95 -10.07 12.73 20.91
C PRO A 95 -10.81 14.00 21.38
N GLY A 96 -12.02 14.20 20.86
CA GLY A 96 -12.86 15.36 21.19
C GLY A 96 -12.44 16.68 20.55
N ARG A 97 -11.44 16.71 19.65
CA ARG A 97 -11.10 17.90 18.85
C ARG A 97 -11.66 17.78 17.44
N PRO A 98 -12.25 18.85 16.87
CA PRO A 98 -12.77 18.82 15.51
C PRO A 98 -11.67 18.81 14.45
N GLN A 99 -10.47 19.32 14.76
CA GLN A 99 -9.38 19.45 13.81
C GLN A 99 -8.67 18.11 13.58
N LYS A 100 -8.46 17.77 12.30
CA LYS A 100 -7.77 16.56 11.86
C LYS A 100 -6.79 16.88 10.75
N TRP A 101 -5.70 16.13 10.74
CA TRP A 101 -4.58 16.33 9.84
C TRP A 101 -4.31 15.06 9.05
N LEU A 102 -4.49 15.10 7.73
CA LEU A 102 -4.17 14.00 6.83
C LEU A 102 -2.71 14.10 6.39
N LYS A 103 -1.96 13.01 6.51
CA LYS A 103 -0.60 12.93 5.98
C LYS A 103 -0.66 12.98 4.45
N GLY A 104 0.10 13.87 3.85
CA GLY A 104 0.16 14.01 2.40
C GLY A 104 1.56 14.26 1.87
N ARG A 105 1.73 14.09 0.57
CA ARG A 105 2.97 14.38 -0.16
C ARG A 105 2.73 15.36 -1.31
N ILE A 106 3.58 16.37 -1.39
CA ILE A 106 3.63 17.32 -2.50
C ILE A 106 4.53 16.76 -3.60
N LYS A 107 4.38 17.22 -4.85
CA LYS A 107 5.29 16.85 -5.94
C LYS A 107 6.75 17.20 -5.59
N PRO A 108 7.73 16.32 -5.88
CA PRO A 108 7.57 15.02 -6.53
C PRO A 108 6.96 13.96 -5.59
N LEU A 109 6.01 13.18 -6.11
CA LEU A 109 5.22 12.20 -5.34
C LEU A 109 6.02 10.96 -4.86
N HIS A 110 7.30 10.92 -5.19
CA HIS A 110 8.25 9.91 -4.76
C HIS A 110 8.87 10.26 -3.39
N PRO A 111 9.27 9.27 -2.59
CA PRO A 111 10.20 9.51 -1.49
C PRO A 111 11.55 9.94 -2.07
N VAL A 112 11.80 11.24 -2.08
CA VAL A 112 13.15 11.80 -2.17
C VAL A 112 13.62 11.99 -0.74
N GLU A 113 14.87 11.64 -0.42
CA GLU A 113 15.46 11.95 0.89
C GLU A 113 15.19 13.42 1.22
N GLY A 114 14.48 13.69 2.33
CA GLY A 114 14.37 15.03 2.87
C GLY A 114 12.97 15.61 3.08
N THR A 115 12.12 15.81 2.05
CA THR A 115 11.29 17.05 2.16
C THR A 115 9.98 17.15 1.37
N ASN A 116 9.17 16.09 1.21
CA ASN A 116 7.85 16.23 0.54
C ASN A 116 6.64 15.93 1.44
N LEU A 117 6.83 15.60 2.72
CA LEU A 117 5.75 15.26 3.65
C LEU A 117 5.12 16.53 4.24
N CYS A 118 3.79 16.59 4.20
CA CYS A 118 3.01 17.65 4.81
C CYS A 118 1.81 17.08 5.58
N TRP A 119 1.23 17.92 6.44
CA TRP A 119 -0.03 17.64 7.13
C TRP A 119 -1.10 18.57 6.58
N ILE A 120 -2.15 17.99 6.02
CA ILE A 120 -3.25 18.70 5.36
C ILE A 120 -4.38 18.83 6.38
N ASP A 121 -4.83 20.04 6.67
CA ASP A 121 -6.06 20.24 7.43
C ASP A 121 -7.23 19.68 6.61
N THR A 122 -7.88 18.64 7.13
CA THR A 122 -8.96 17.93 6.44
C THR A 122 -10.15 18.82 6.09
N SER A 123 -10.36 19.92 6.83
CA SER A 123 -11.43 20.89 6.54
C SER A 123 -11.21 21.67 5.24
N ASN A 124 -9.98 21.70 4.73
CA ASN A 124 -9.62 22.38 3.49
C ASN A 124 -9.73 21.48 2.25
N ILE A 125 -10.04 20.19 2.40
CA ILE A 125 -10.17 19.25 1.27
C ILE A 125 -11.48 19.54 0.54
N VAL A 126 -11.42 19.75 -0.78
CA VAL A 126 -12.59 20.01 -1.64
C VAL A 126 -12.82 18.93 -2.68
N HIS A 127 -11.79 18.14 -3.00
CA HIS A 127 -11.89 17.04 -3.94
C HIS A 127 -11.00 15.88 -3.49
N ILE A 128 -11.51 14.67 -3.69
CA ILE A 128 -10.79 13.41 -3.51
C ILE A 128 -10.83 12.71 -4.86
N GLY A 129 -9.69 12.21 -5.29
CA GLY A 129 -9.59 11.43 -6.52
C GLY A 129 -8.45 10.43 -6.45
N ALA A 130 -8.13 9.84 -7.59
CA ALA A 130 -6.97 8.99 -7.76
C ALA A 130 -6.23 9.39 -9.04
N ASP A 131 -4.93 9.20 -9.04
CA ASP A 131 -4.09 9.39 -10.21
C ASP A 131 -3.15 8.18 -10.34
N ARG A 132 -2.52 8.07 -11.51
CA ARG A 132 -1.73 6.91 -11.92
C ARG A 132 -0.29 7.31 -12.04
N GLN A 133 0.61 6.41 -11.64
CA GLN A 133 2.04 6.65 -11.77
C GLN A 133 2.62 5.92 -12.98
N PHE A 134 2.45 4.59 -13.03
CA PHE A 134 2.87 3.71 -14.12
C PHE A 134 1.88 2.53 -14.23
N ASP A 135 1.66 2.01 -15.43
CA ASP A 135 0.86 0.80 -15.68
C ASP A 135 -0.45 0.69 -14.85
N ASP A 136 -0.57 -0.31 -13.97
CA ASP A 136 -1.72 -0.58 -13.08
C ASP A 136 -1.48 -0.09 -11.63
N GLN A 137 -0.63 0.93 -11.46
CA GLN A 137 -0.26 1.47 -10.16
C GLN A 137 -0.85 2.86 -9.93
N TYR A 138 -1.64 2.94 -8.88
CA TYR A 138 -2.41 4.12 -8.55
C TYR A 138 -2.12 4.66 -7.16
N TYR A 139 -2.51 5.90 -6.94
CA TYR A 139 -2.48 6.53 -5.64
C TYR A 139 -3.66 7.47 -5.48
N LEU A 140 -4.10 7.61 -4.23
CA LEU A 140 -5.14 8.55 -3.85
C LEU A 140 -4.59 9.96 -3.78
N THR A 141 -5.41 10.90 -4.20
CA THR A 141 -5.12 12.32 -4.15
C THR A 141 -6.22 13.09 -3.45
N VAL A 142 -5.83 14.18 -2.79
CA VAL A 142 -6.76 15.18 -2.28
C VAL A 142 -6.37 16.54 -2.82
N THR A 143 -7.35 17.34 -3.22
CA THR A 143 -7.16 18.73 -3.62
C THR A 143 -7.74 19.65 -2.57
N THR A 144 -6.98 20.65 -2.15
CA THR A 144 -7.40 21.64 -1.15
C THR A 144 -8.01 22.89 -1.79
N GLN A 145 -8.68 23.72 -0.99
CA GLN A 145 -9.33 24.96 -1.42
C GLN A 145 -8.41 25.92 -2.21
N ASN A 146 -7.10 25.91 -1.95
CA ASN A 146 -6.10 26.70 -2.69
C ASN A 146 -5.71 26.10 -4.05
N GLY A 147 -6.36 25.01 -4.49
CA GLY A 147 -6.09 24.32 -5.75
C GLY A 147 -4.89 23.37 -5.73
N GLN A 148 -4.22 23.17 -4.59
CA GLN A 148 -3.09 22.27 -4.49
C GLN A 148 -3.54 20.81 -4.30
N SER A 149 -2.95 19.89 -5.07
CA SER A 149 -3.19 18.45 -4.97
C SER A 149 -2.03 17.72 -4.28
N TYR A 150 -2.37 16.74 -3.46
CA TYR A 150 -1.43 15.94 -2.67
C TYR A 150 -1.73 14.47 -2.81
N ARG A 151 -0.70 13.62 -2.84
CA ARG A 151 -0.85 12.16 -2.64
C ARG A 151 -1.00 11.86 -1.15
N VAL A 152 -1.90 10.96 -0.76
CA VAL A 152 -2.25 10.74 0.67
C VAL A 152 -2.02 9.32 1.19
N ASN A 153 -1.80 8.35 0.30
CA ASN A 153 -1.38 7.00 0.64
C ASN A 153 0.13 6.83 0.48
N ASP A 154 0.81 6.25 1.48
CA ASP A 154 2.27 6.06 1.48
C ASP A 154 2.77 4.99 0.49
N VAL A 155 1.93 4.01 0.19
CA VAL A 155 2.19 2.90 -0.75
C VAL A 155 1.43 3.13 -2.05
N LEU A 156 1.86 2.58 -3.19
CA LEU A 156 0.98 2.55 -4.38
C LEU A 156 0.04 1.35 -4.30
N LEU A 157 -1.04 1.46 -5.04
CA LEU A 157 -2.16 0.54 -5.02
C LEU A 157 -2.27 -0.13 -6.40
N PRO A 158 -2.41 -1.46 -6.45
CA PRO A 158 -3.00 -2.12 -7.61
C PRO A 158 -4.37 -1.48 -7.92
N GLY A 159 -4.73 -1.34 -9.20
CA GLY A 159 -5.99 -0.69 -9.60
C GLY A 159 -7.22 -1.32 -8.93
N ARG A 160 -7.20 -2.64 -8.75
CA ARG A 160 -8.24 -3.41 -8.06
C ARG A 160 -8.46 -3.03 -6.59
N LEU A 161 -7.49 -2.38 -5.93
CA LEU A 161 -7.60 -1.91 -4.55
C LEU A 161 -8.06 -0.44 -4.42
N LEU A 162 -8.32 0.26 -5.52
CA LEU A 162 -8.67 1.68 -5.49
C LEU A 162 -9.96 1.96 -4.72
N ASP A 163 -11.01 1.18 -4.93
CA ASP A 163 -12.30 1.41 -4.26
C ASP A 163 -12.17 1.20 -2.75
N ALA A 164 -11.51 0.11 -2.33
CA ALA A 164 -11.22 -0.18 -0.93
C ALA A 164 -10.35 0.93 -0.29
N ALA A 165 -9.38 1.47 -1.03
CA ALA A 165 -8.56 2.57 -0.55
C ALA A 165 -9.35 3.89 -0.43
N HIS A 166 -10.27 4.19 -1.34
CA HIS A 166 -11.18 5.33 -1.19
C HIS A 166 -12.05 5.18 0.07
N GLU A 167 -12.62 4.00 0.30
CA GLU A 167 -13.37 3.71 1.52
C GLU A 167 -12.50 3.85 2.78
N ALA A 168 -11.24 3.40 2.73
CA ALA A 168 -10.28 3.59 3.82
C ALA A 168 -9.99 5.08 4.06
N LEU A 169 -9.86 5.90 3.00
CA LEU A 169 -9.68 7.34 3.12
C LEU A 169 -10.89 8.01 3.76
N PHE A 170 -12.12 7.67 3.35
CA PHE A 170 -13.32 8.20 3.99
C PHE A 170 -13.38 7.83 5.47
N ARG A 171 -13.12 6.56 5.81
CA ARG A 171 -13.03 6.10 7.20
C ARG A 171 -11.95 6.86 7.99
N ALA A 172 -10.79 7.11 7.38
CA ALA A 172 -9.74 7.89 7.99
C ALA A 172 -10.21 9.33 8.26
N LEU A 173 -10.81 10.00 7.28
CA LEU A 173 -11.35 11.35 7.41
C LEU A 173 -12.45 11.45 8.47
N ASP A 174 -13.25 10.40 8.64
CA ASP A 174 -14.30 10.33 9.66
C ASP A 174 -13.76 9.96 11.06
N SER A 175 -12.54 9.42 11.16
CA SER A 175 -11.92 9.03 12.43
C SER A 175 -11.88 10.19 13.44
N SER A 176 -12.22 9.88 14.69
CA SER A 176 -12.18 10.82 15.81
C SER A 176 -10.90 10.68 16.65
N THR A 177 -10.19 9.55 16.52
CA THR A 177 -9.01 9.21 17.32
C THR A 177 -7.70 9.21 16.53
N GLY A 178 -7.75 9.39 15.22
CA GLY A 178 -6.60 9.24 14.33
C GLY A 178 -6.34 7.77 14.02
N GLY A 179 -5.28 7.51 13.27
CA GLY A 179 -4.84 6.14 12.99
C GLY A 179 -4.13 5.98 11.65
N ASN A 180 -3.80 4.73 11.37
CA ASN A 180 -3.30 4.28 10.08
C ASN A 180 -4.34 3.33 9.47
N PHE A 181 -4.72 3.60 8.23
CA PHE A 181 -5.80 2.98 7.48
C PHE A 181 -5.27 2.43 6.16
#